data_AF-A0A2A9F5N2-F1
#
_entry.id   AF-A0A2A9F5N2-F1
#
_cell.length_a   1.000
_cell.length_b   1.000
_cell.length_c   1.000
_cell.angle_alpha   90.00
_cell.angle_beta   90.00
_cell.angle_gamma   90.00
#
_symmetry.space_group_name_H-M   'P 1'
#
loop_
_entity.id
_entity.type
_entity.pdbx_description
1 polymer ?
#
loop_
_entity_poly.entity_id
_entity_poly.type
_entity_poly.pdbx_seq_one_letter_code
_entity_poly.pdbx_strand_id
1 'polypeptide(L)'
;MTKKTIPNVGITDYCGELDLSDFDIALPEQSPLPELIKDLPLFVADESKILTVAAKDLEARLEKLCKALTAEYKVKYPIRYKFKVKKSKGLPEITWYRIILHRYPDEELEEKEVSEGVLRRFSNAMPWEIPLYLHLLDQINRLEQRVKPTRELSSQVRKTMQAIKKLQI
;
A
#
# COMPACT_ATOMS: atom_id res chain seq x y z
N MET A 1 14.68 -30.01 -22.99
CA MET A 1 13.42 -29.26 -23.09
C MET A 1 13.07 -28.70 -21.73
N THR A 2 13.31 -27.42 -21.50
CA THR A 2 12.92 -26.74 -20.27
C THR A 2 11.41 -26.73 -20.19
N LYS A 3 10.82 -27.51 -19.27
CA LYS A 3 9.42 -27.36 -18.90
C LYS A 3 9.24 -25.88 -18.54
N LYS A 4 8.51 -25.12 -19.36
CA LYS A 4 8.00 -23.81 -18.96
C LYS A 4 7.16 -24.08 -17.72
N THR A 5 7.73 -23.83 -16.55
CA THR A 5 7.01 -23.79 -15.30
C THR A 5 6.04 -22.63 -15.46
N ILE A 6 4.79 -22.95 -15.83
CA ILE A 6 3.70 -22.00 -15.74
C ILE A 6 3.75 -21.50 -14.29
N PRO A 7 3.96 -20.21 -14.05
CA PRO A 7 4.03 -19.70 -12.68
C PRO A 7 2.68 -19.98 -12.03
N ASN A 8 2.66 -20.64 -10.88
CA ASN A 8 1.42 -20.98 -10.15
C ASN A 8 0.77 -19.79 -9.46
N VAL A 9 1.26 -18.59 -9.80
CA VAL A 9 0.88 -17.29 -9.30
C VAL A 9 0.86 -16.34 -10.50
N GLY A 10 -0.21 -15.57 -10.63
CA GLY A 10 -0.47 -14.73 -11.78
C GLY A 10 -1.34 -15.42 -12.83
N ILE A 11 -2.16 -14.64 -13.53
CA ILE A 11 -2.92 -15.09 -14.70
C ILE A 11 -2.06 -14.92 -15.95
N THR A 12 -1.86 -15.98 -16.73
CA THR A 12 -0.98 -15.97 -17.91
C THR A 12 -1.65 -15.50 -19.19
N ASP A 13 -2.98 -15.61 -19.23
CA ASP A 13 -3.87 -15.49 -20.38
C ASP A 13 -4.98 -14.45 -20.10
N TYR A 14 -4.64 -13.40 -19.35
CA TYR A 14 -5.56 -12.32 -19.06
C TYR A 14 -5.88 -11.55 -20.35
N CYS A 15 -7.18 -11.44 -20.67
CA CYS A 15 -7.67 -10.82 -21.89
C CYS A 15 -8.62 -9.63 -21.62
N GLY A 16 -8.81 -9.25 -20.35
CA GLY A 16 -9.67 -8.13 -19.97
C GLY A 16 -8.97 -6.77 -20.08
N GLU A 17 -9.76 -5.71 -19.93
CA GLU A 17 -9.25 -4.37 -19.67
C GLU A 17 -9.43 -4.04 -18.18
N LEU A 18 -8.39 -3.49 -17.56
CA LEU A 18 -8.46 -2.97 -16.19
C LEU A 18 -8.62 -1.45 -16.27
N ASP A 19 -9.70 -0.95 -15.66
CA ASP A 19 -9.78 0.48 -15.39
C ASP A 19 -8.84 0.82 -14.23
N LEU A 20 -7.74 1.49 -14.53
CA LEU A 20 -6.77 1.90 -13.52
C LEU A 20 -7.32 2.98 -12.59
N SER A 21 -8.32 3.75 -13.03
CA SER A 21 -8.91 4.81 -12.20
C SER A 21 -9.68 4.26 -10.99
N ASP A 22 -10.08 2.98 -11.02
CA ASP A 22 -10.59 2.27 -9.85
C ASP A 22 -9.58 2.26 -8.69
N PHE A 23 -8.30 2.48 -8.95
CA PHE A 23 -7.23 2.50 -7.95
C PHE A 23 -6.75 3.91 -7.60
N ASP A 24 -7.39 4.96 -8.12
CA ASP A 24 -7.05 6.32 -7.72
C ASP A 24 -7.40 6.56 -6.24
N ILE A 25 -6.40 7.02 -5.47
CA ILE A 25 -6.64 7.40 -4.08
C ILE A 25 -7.33 8.77 -4.05
N ALA A 26 -8.52 8.81 -3.46
CA ALA A 26 -9.18 10.05 -3.11
C ALA A 26 -8.57 10.64 -1.83
N LEU A 27 -7.69 11.63 -2.00
CA LEU A 27 -7.14 12.40 -0.88
C LEU A 27 -7.85 13.77 -0.83
N PRO A 28 -8.61 14.08 0.24
CA PRO A 28 -9.20 15.41 0.37
C PRO A 28 -8.10 16.46 0.48
N GLU A 29 -8.41 17.71 0.11
CA GLU A 29 -7.48 18.82 0.35
C GLU A 29 -7.05 18.85 1.82
N GLN A 30 -5.77 19.17 2.04
CA GLN A 30 -5.22 19.24 3.38
C GLN A 30 -5.88 20.38 4.14
N SER A 31 -6.32 20.11 5.37
CA SER A 31 -6.89 21.15 6.22
C SER A 31 -5.85 22.24 6.49
N PRO A 32 -6.26 23.52 6.65
CA PRO A 32 -5.32 24.57 7.03
C PRO A 32 -4.68 24.24 8.39
N LEU A 33 -3.41 24.63 8.54
CA LEU A 33 -2.72 24.48 9.82
C LEU A 33 -3.43 25.34 10.90
N PRO A 34 -3.64 24.80 12.12
CA PRO A 34 -4.26 25.57 13.19
C PRO A 34 -3.32 26.67 13.69
N GLU A 35 -3.89 27.81 14.09
CA GLU A 35 -3.14 28.95 14.63
C GLU A 35 -2.58 28.70 16.03
N LEU A 36 -3.28 27.88 16.83
CA LEU A 36 -2.92 27.61 18.21
C LEU A 36 -2.20 26.27 18.34
N ILE A 37 -1.05 26.29 19.02
CA ILE A 37 -0.19 25.10 19.23
C ILE A 37 -0.96 23.96 19.93
N LYS A 38 -1.89 24.29 20.83
CA LYS A 38 -2.71 23.30 21.56
C LYS A 38 -3.61 22.45 20.66
N ASP A 39 -3.93 22.93 19.45
CA ASP A 39 -4.83 22.27 18.51
C ASP A 39 -4.07 21.42 17.47
N LEU A 40 -2.74 21.58 17.37
CA LEU A 40 -1.87 20.77 16.50
C LEU A 40 -1.98 19.25 16.74
N PRO A 41 -2.11 18.73 17.98
CA PRO A 41 -2.31 17.29 18.20
C PRO A 41 -3.58 16.75 17.53
N LEU A 42 -4.67 17.51 17.57
CA LEU A 42 -5.95 17.13 16.96
C LEU A 42 -5.83 17.13 15.43
N PHE A 43 -5.26 18.21 14.87
CA PHE A 43 -4.96 18.31 13.44
C PHE A 43 -4.16 17.11 12.92
N VAL A 44 -3.07 16.74 13.62
CA VAL A 44 -2.24 15.58 13.27
C VAL A 44 -3.05 14.29 13.33
N ALA A 45 -3.93 14.13 14.32
CA ALA A 45 -4.75 12.93 14.45
C ALA A 45 -5.75 12.78 13.30
N ASP A 46 -6.39 13.87 12.89
CA ASP A 46 -7.37 13.89 11.80
C ASP A 46 -6.71 13.62 10.45
N GLU A 47 -5.62 14.32 10.13
CA GLU A 47 -4.82 14.07 8.92
C GLU A 47 -4.32 12.62 8.88
N SER A 48 -3.85 12.11 10.02
CA SER A 48 -3.39 10.72 10.13
C SER A 48 -4.51 9.71 9.90
N LYS A 49 -5.73 10.01 10.32
CA LYS A 49 -6.92 9.17 10.08
C LYS A 49 -7.27 9.17 8.60
N ILE A 50 -7.32 10.33 7.96
CA ILE A 50 -7.58 10.48 6.52
C ILE A 50 -6.59 9.63 5.71
N LEU A 51 -5.30 9.80 5.95
CA LEU A 51 -4.25 9.05 5.24
C LEU A 51 -4.37 7.54 5.46
N THR A 52 -4.69 7.11 6.68
CA THR A 52 -4.87 5.68 6.99
C THR A 52 -6.09 5.08 6.29
N VAL A 53 -7.21 5.81 6.25
CA VAL A 53 -8.43 5.36 5.56
C VAL A 53 -8.17 5.23 4.07
N ALA A 54 -7.54 6.24 3.46
CA ALA A 54 -7.18 6.23 2.05
C ALA A 54 -6.28 5.05 1.67
N ALA A 55 -5.26 4.76 2.49
CA ALA A 55 -4.37 3.61 2.28
C ALA A 55 -5.12 2.27 2.34
N LYS A 56 -5.97 2.08 3.35
CA LYS A 56 -6.75 0.86 3.54
C LYS A 56 -7.82 0.67 2.47
N ASP A 57 -8.40 1.76 1.98
CA ASP A 57 -9.34 1.72 0.86
C ASP A 57 -8.64 1.19 -0.40
N LEU A 58 -7.44 1.69 -0.72
CA LEU A 58 -6.65 1.17 -1.84
C LEU A 58 -6.32 -0.32 -1.70
N GLU A 59 -5.91 -0.76 -0.50
CA GLU A 59 -5.68 -2.18 -0.18
C GLU A 59 -6.94 -3.02 -0.43
N ALA A 60 -8.10 -2.56 0.05
CA ALA A 60 -9.37 -3.25 -0.11
C ALA A 60 -9.81 -3.35 -1.59
N ARG A 61 -9.56 -2.31 -2.39
CA ARG A 61 -9.84 -2.33 -3.84
C ARG A 61 -8.97 -3.36 -4.55
N LEU A 62 -7.67 -3.45 -4.20
CA LEU A 62 -6.79 -4.49 -4.74
C LEU A 62 -7.24 -5.90 -4.33
N GLU A 63 -7.64 -6.09 -3.07
CA GLU A 63 -8.19 -7.37 -2.60
C GLU A 63 -9.48 -7.75 -3.34
N LYS A 64 -10.35 -6.78 -3.62
CA LYS A 64 -11.58 -6.99 -4.40
C LYS A 64 -11.26 -7.44 -5.82
N LEU A 65 -10.30 -6.80 -6.49
CA LEU A 65 -9.81 -7.23 -7.79
C LEU A 65 -9.26 -8.65 -7.74
N CYS A 66 -8.45 -8.98 -6.73
CA CYS A 66 -7.92 -10.34 -6.56
C CYS A 66 -9.05 -11.37 -6.46
N LYS A 67 -10.08 -11.11 -5.65
CA LYS A 67 -11.22 -12.02 -5.50
C LYS A 67 -11.97 -12.21 -6.82
N ALA A 68 -12.19 -11.13 -7.58
CA ALA A 68 -12.84 -11.20 -8.89
C ALA A 68 -12.03 -12.04 -9.88
N LEU A 69 -10.73 -11.78 -9.99
CA LEU A 69 -9.83 -12.51 -10.89
C LEU A 69 -9.68 -13.99 -10.49
N THR A 70 -9.64 -14.30 -9.20
CA THR A 70 -9.65 -15.67 -8.69
C THR A 70 -10.92 -16.42 -9.12
N ALA A 71 -12.08 -15.78 -9.04
CA ALA A 71 -13.35 -16.40 -9.42
C ALA A 71 -13.46 -16.61 -10.94
N GLU A 72 -13.07 -15.61 -11.73
CA GLU A 72 -13.15 -15.63 -13.19
C GLU A 72 -12.17 -16.64 -13.82
N TYR A 73 -10.90 -16.61 -13.41
CA TYR A 73 -9.84 -17.45 -13.99
C TYR A 73 -9.60 -18.75 -13.21
N LYS A 74 -10.34 -18.99 -12.12
CA LYS A 74 -10.22 -20.17 -11.25
C LYS A 74 -8.78 -20.38 -10.74
N VAL A 75 -8.10 -19.30 -10.39
CA VAL A 75 -6.71 -19.30 -9.87
C VAL A 75 -6.67 -18.90 -8.39
N LYS A 76 -5.84 -19.59 -7.60
CA LYS A 76 -5.70 -19.33 -6.16
C LYS A 76 -5.00 -18.00 -5.85
N TYR A 77 -4.04 -17.61 -6.69
CA TYR A 77 -3.27 -16.37 -6.54
C TYR A 77 -3.17 -15.66 -7.90
N PRO A 78 -4.08 -14.73 -8.20
CA PRO A 78 -4.21 -14.13 -9.54
C PRO A 78 -3.15 -13.08 -9.84
N ILE A 79 -2.45 -12.58 -8.81
CA ILE A 79 -1.41 -11.57 -8.90
C ILE A 79 -0.16 -11.99 -8.14
N ARG A 80 1.01 -11.49 -8.58
CA ARG A 80 2.33 -11.84 -8.00
C ARG A 80 2.81 -10.91 -6.92
N TYR A 81 2.32 -9.67 -6.88
CA TYR A 81 2.70 -8.68 -5.90
C TYR A 81 1.46 -8.14 -5.21
N LYS A 82 1.55 -7.99 -3.88
CA LYS A 82 0.54 -7.30 -3.08
C LYS A 82 1.23 -6.38 -2.10
N PHE A 83 0.58 -5.31 -1.69
CA PHE A 83 1.03 -4.54 -0.55
C PHE A 83 0.09 -4.77 0.63
N LYS A 84 0.59 -4.49 1.83
CA LYS A 84 -0.21 -4.46 3.05
C LYS A 84 -0.08 -3.11 3.72
N VAL A 85 -1.17 -2.66 4.35
CA VAL A 85 -1.17 -1.41 5.11
C VAL A 85 -1.12 -1.70 6.60
N LYS A 86 -0.02 -1.31 7.25
CA LYS A 86 0.14 -1.33 8.70
C LYS A 86 0.01 0.08 9.27
N LYS A 87 -0.30 0.17 10.57
CA LYS A 87 -0.31 1.45 11.29
C LYS A 87 0.97 1.58 12.09
N SER A 88 1.75 2.63 11.82
CA SER A 88 3.04 2.89 12.45
C SER A 88 3.10 4.32 12.95
N LYS A 89 3.29 4.49 14.27
CA LYS A 89 3.27 5.80 14.97
C LYS A 89 2.02 6.66 14.71
N GLY A 90 0.91 6.06 14.28
CA GLY A 90 -0.34 6.73 13.98
C GLY A 90 -0.69 6.76 12.49
N LEU A 91 0.32 6.72 11.62
CA LEU A 91 0.21 6.89 10.18
C LEU A 91 0.23 5.54 9.44
N PRO A 92 -0.25 5.47 8.18
CA PRO A 92 -0.10 4.28 7.37
C PRO A 92 1.38 4.04 7.04
N GLU A 93 1.75 2.76 7.02
CA GLU A 93 3.01 2.23 6.55
C GLU A 93 2.71 1.12 5.57
N ILE A 94 3.20 1.26 4.34
CA ILE A 94 2.90 0.35 3.24
C ILE A 94 4.11 -0.55 3.01
N THR A 95 3.87 -1.85 2.98
CA THR A 95 4.92 -2.84 2.75
C THR A 95 4.50 -3.75 1.61
N TRP A 96 5.36 -3.90 0.61
CA TRP A 96 5.10 -4.78 -0.52
C TRP A 96 5.62 -6.20 -0.27
N TYR A 97 4.87 -7.16 -0.78
CA TYR A 97 5.16 -8.59 -0.70
C TYR A 97 5.06 -9.20 -2.10
N ARG A 98 6.02 -10.05 -2.42
CA ARG A 98 5.93 -10.97 -3.55
C ARG A 98 5.32 -12.27 -3.05
N ILE A 99 4.32 -12.75 -3.77
CA ILE A 99 3.66 -14.03 -3.55
C ILE A 99 4.44 -15.10 -4.31
N ILE A 100 4.92 -16.10 -3.58
CA ILE A 100 5.67 -17.24 -4.13
C ILE A 100 4.92 -18.49 -3.71
N LEU A 101 4.53 -19.31 -4.69
CA LEU A 101 3.94 -20.62 -4.43
C LEU A 101 4.98 -21.69 -4.76
N HIS A 102 5.55 -22.29 -3.73
CA HIS A 102 6.44 -23.44 -3.88
C HIS A 102 5.60 -24.68 -4.18
N ARG A 103 6.01 -25.46 -5.18
CA ARG A 103 5.44 -26.79 -5.44
C ARG A 103 6.46 -27.83 -5.02
N TYR A 104 6.10 -28.59 -3.98
CA TYR A 104 6.72 -29.81 -3.46
C TYR A 104 7.51 -29.62 -2.15
N PRO A 105 7.27 -30.46 -1.11
CA PRO A 105 6.32 -31.59 -1.06
C PRO A 105 4.85 -31.15 -0.97
N ASP A 106 4.59 -30.01 -0.36
CA ASP A 106 3.26 -29.41 -0.21
C ASP A 106 3.19 -28.03 -0.89
N GLU A 107 1.99 -27.55 -1.21
CA GLU A 107 1.80 -26.16 -1.64
C GLU A 107 2.08 -25.21 -0.48
N GLU A 108 3.27 -24.63 -0.43
CA GLU A 108 3.61 -23.61 0.56
C GLU A 108 3.54 -22.21 -0.07
N LEU A 109 2.71 -21.36 0.53
CA LEU A 109 2.63 -19.94 0.17
C LEU A 109 3.66 -19.16 0.99
N GLU A 110 4.67 -18.63 0.32
CA GLU A 110 5.59 -17.67 0.91
C GLU A 110 5.21 -16.24 0.49
N GLU A 111 5.07 -15.35 1.48
CA GLU A 111 4.98 -13.92 1.25
C GLU A 111 6.31 -13.26 1.60
N LYS A 112 7.09 -12.94 0.59
CA LYS A 112 8.40 -12.33 0.77
C LYS A 112 8.29 -10.82 0.65
N GLU A 113 8.64 -10.10 1.72
CA GLU A 113 8.76 -8.65 1.67
C GLU A 113 9.76 -8.23 0.58
N VAL A 114 9.39 -7.26 -0.23
CA VAL A 114 10.20 -6.79 -1.35
C VAL A 114 10.59 -5.33 -1.19
N SER A 115 11.86 -5.05 -1.52
CA SER A 115 12.37 -3.69 -1.55
C SER A 115 11.88 -2.93 -2.80
N GLU A 116 11.96 -1.60 -2.74
CA GLU A 116 11.61 -0.72 -3.85
C GLU A 116 12.37 -1.06 -5.14
N GLY A 117 13.63 -1.47 -5.03
CA GLY A 117 14.44 -1.89 -6.19
C GLY A 117 13.90 -3.11 -6.94
N VAL A 118 13.23 -4.03 -6.22
CA VAL A 118 12.56 -5.20 -6.83
C VAL A 118 11.26 -4.77 -7.49
N LEU A 119 10.51 -3.85 -6.86
CA LEU A 119 9.27 -3.29 -7.41
C LEU A 119 9.51 -2.56 -8.72
N ARG A 120 10.57 -1.74 -8.82
CA ARG A 120 10.93 -1.01 -10.06
C ARG A 120 11.16 -1.93 -11.26
N ARG A 121 11.49 -3.20 -11.02
CA ARG A 121 11.73 -4.18 -12.08
C ARG A 121 10.52 -5.06 -12.35
N PHE A 122 9.52 -5.04 -11.44
CA PHE A 122 8.40 -6.00 -11.34
C PHE A 122 8.78 -7.36 -11.93
N SER A 123 9.95 -7.86 -11.49
CA SER A 123 10.58 -8.97 -12.21
C SER A 123 9.65 -10.17 -12.14
N ASN A 124 9.36 -10.76 -13.30
CA ASN A 124 8.39 -11.85 -13.48
C ASN A 124 6.90 -11.46 -13.38
N ALA A 125 6.52 -10.18 -13.38
CA ALA A 125 5.13 -9.77 -13.57
C ALA A 125 4.68 -10.02 -15.02
N MET A 126 3.39 -10.29 -15.21
CA MET A 126 2.80 -10.43 -16.52
C MET A 126 2.63 -9.06 -17.15
N PRO A 127 2.64 -8.96 -18.49
CA PRO A 127 2.44 -7.70 -19.18
C PRO A 127 1.23 -6.90 -18.71
N TRP A 128 0.12 -7.58 -18.37
CA TRP A 128 -1.10 -6.94 -17.87
C TRP A 128 -0.99 -6.46 -16.42
N GLU A 129 -0.16 -7.12 -15.59
CA GLU A 129 0.03 -6.73 -14.18
C GLU A 129 0.91 -5.49 -14.05
N ILE A 130 1.86 -5.30 -14.97
CA ILE A 130 2.82 -4.18 -14.95
C ILE A 130 2.12 -2.81 -14.86
N PRO A 131 1.16 -2.43 -15.74
CA PRO A 131 0.51 -1.14 -15.66
C PRO A 131 -0.27 -0.95 -14.34
N LEU A 132 -0.94 -1.99 -13.84
CA LEU A 132 -1.61 -1.98 -12.53
C LEU A 132 -0.61 -1.66 -11.42
N TYR A 133 0.52 -2.36 -11.37
CA TYR A 133 1.49 -2.15 -10.30
C TYR A 133 2.17 -0.79 -10.37
N LEU A 134 2.50 -0.30 -11.57
CA LEU A 134 3.06 1.04 -11.74
C LEU A 134 2.06 2.12 -11.28
N HIS A 135 0.78 1.96 -11.60
CA HIS A 135 -0.25 2.86 -11.14
C HIS A 135 -0.39 2.82 -9.60
N LEU A 136 -0.46 1.63 -9.00
CA LEU A 136 -0.51 1.49 -7.54
C LEU A 136 0.69 2.14 -6.85
N LEU A 137 1.90 2.00 -7.41
CA LEU A 137 3.10 2.69 -6.89
C LEU A 137 2.96 4.20 -6.97
N ASP A 138 2.45 4.76 -8.07
CA ASP A 138 2.23 6.20 -8.19
C ASP A 138 1.26 6.69 -7.11
N GLN A 139 0.14 6.00 -6.92
CA GLN A 139 -0.85 6.33 -5.90
C GLN A 139 -0.27 6.25 -4.49
N ILE A 140 0.49 5.20 -4.19
CA ILE A 140 1.20 5.05 -2.91
C ILE A 140 2.22 6.17 -2.72
N ASN A 141 2.95 6.58 -3.77
CA ASN A 141 3.89 7.69 -3.68
C ASN A 141 3.19 9.02 -3.36
N ARG A 142 2.02 9.29 -3.96
CA ARG A 142 1.20 10.47 -3.63
C ARG A 142 0.77 10.47 -2.17
N LEU A 143 0.36 9.30 -1.66
CA LEU A 143 0.05 9.14 -0.23
C LEU A 143 1.29 9.42 0.64
N GLU A 144 2.45 8.84 0.28
CA GLU A 144 3.70 9.02 1.04
C GLU A 144 4.17 10.47 1.10
N GLN A 145 3.96 11.25 0.04
CA GLN A 145 4.26 12.67 0.00
C GLN A 145 3.52 13.46 1.09
N ARG A 146 2.34 13.01 1.52
CA ARG A 146 1.61 13.59 2.67
C ARG A 146 1.96 12.93 4.00
N VAL A 147 2.25 11.63 4.01
CA VAL A 147 2.64 10.91 5.24
C VAL A 147 3.95 11.45 5.82
N LYS A 148 4.95 11.73 4.98
CA LYS A 148 6.27 12.23 5.41
C LYS A 148 6.19 13.53 6.23
N PRO A 149 5.60 14.63 5.73
CA PRO A 149 5.49 15.88 6.52
C PRO A 149 4.60 15.70 7.75
N THR A 150 3.49 14.97 7.68
CA THR A 150 2.63 14.72 8.86
C THR A 150 3.35 13.91 9.93
N ARG A 151 4.24 12.99 9.54
CA ARG A 151 5.08 12.23 10.47
C ARG A 151 6.06 13.13 11.20
N GLU A 152 6.72 14.03 10.47
CA GLU A 152 7.63 15.01 11.05
C GLU A 152 6.89 15.95 12.01
N LEU A 153 5.76 16.51 11.56
CA LEU A 153 4.90 17.36 12.40
C LEU A 153 4.45 16.61 13.66
N SER A 154 4.00 15.36 13.55
CA SER A 154 3.61 14.54 14.70
C SER A 154 4.75 14.36 15.71
N SER A 155 5.97 14.13 15.22
CA SER A 155 7.18 14.03 16.05
C SER A 155 7.46 15.33 16.79
N GLN A 156 7.42 16.46 16.08
CA GLN A 156 7.67 17.78 16.66
C GLN A 156 6.59 18.16 17.68
N VAL A 157 5.31 17.99 17.35
CA VAL A 157 4.19 18.25 18.27
C VAL A 157 4.35 17.46 19.56
N ARG A 158 4.72 16.17 19.49
CA ARG A 158 4.97 15.36 20.70
C ARG A 158 6.09 15.94 21.56
N LYS A 159 7.22 16.34 20.96
CA LYS A 159 8.35 16.95 21.68
C LYS A 159 7.94 18.27 22.33
N THR A 160 7.25 19.14 21.60
CA THR A 160 6.78 20.44 22.10
C THR A 160 5.79 20.28 23.24
N MET A 161 4.80 19.39 23.11
CA MET A 161 3.82 19.13 24.18
C MET A 161 4.48 18.56 25.44
N GLN A 162 5.48 17.71 25.30
CA GLN A 162 6.27 17.22 26.45
C GLN A 162 7.06 18.34 27.12
N ALA A 163 7.66 19.25 26.35
CA ALA A 163 8.38 20.39 26.89
C ALA A 163 7.45 21.34 27.67
N ILE A 164 6.27 21.67 27.10
CA ILE A 164 5.27 22.51 27.78
C ILE A 164 4.84 21.88 29.10
N LYS A 165 4.55 20.57 29.12
CA LYS A 165 4.19 19.85 30.36
C LYS A 165 5.27 19.93 31.44
N LYS A 166 6.55 19.99 31.07
CA LYS A 166 7.66 20.16 32.01
C LYS A 166 7.80 21.59 32.54
N LEU A 167 7.38 22.58 31.76
CA LEU A 167 7.42 24.00 32.12
C LEU A 167 6.21 24.44 32.96
N GLN A 168 5.10 23.71 32.90
CA GLN A 168 3.90 23.94 33.72
C GLN A 168 4.00 23.29 35.12
N ILE A 169 5.22 23.14 35.64
CA ILE A 169 5.51 22.86 37.06
C ILE A 169 5.63 24.21 37.77
#